data_AF-A0A1G3HW52-F1
#
_entry.id   AF-A0A1G3HW52-F1
#
_cell.length_a   1.000
_cell.length_b   1.000
_cell.length_c   1.000
_cell.angle_alpha   90.00
_cell.angle_beta   90.00
_cell.angle_gamma   90.00
#
_symmetry.space_group_name_H-M   'P 1'
#
loop_
_entity.id
_entity.type
_entity.pdbx_description
1 polymer ?
#
loop_
_entity_poly.entity_id
_entity_poly.type
_entity_poly.pdbx_seq_one_letter_code
_entity_poly.pdbx_strand_id
1 'polypeptide(L)'
;MKRFLQQLLGAAALACLAQAAVAAPSYVGVKVCTKCHDLHGESWAGTSHSKAFESLKANTKADEKKKAKLDPAKDYTKDKDCVGCHSTGFGKPGGYALGKDPGGPEKLGSVGCEACHGPGSDYREEHGTAEKKLLRSQQSTPRKLIAGKGQNFDYEKACANCHLNFQGSPLKGARAPFTPFTPAVDAKYKFEFDKAVRTKALHEHYKLKGSFKGEPIPKVRAEFQKTAKDIPE
;
A
#
# COMPACT_ATOMS: atom_id res chain seq x y z
N MET A 1 15.58 -72.08 -29.88
CA MET A 1 14.57 -72.11 -28.79
C MET A 1 14.75 -70.88 -27.93
N LYS A 2 13.70 -70.06 -27.84
CA LYS A 2 13.38 -68.98 -26.89
C LYS A 2 14.48 -68.62 -25.86
N ARG A 3 14.83 -67.32 -25.76
CA ARG A 3 14.44 -66.46 -24.62
C ARG A 3 15.11 -65.06 -24.62
N PHE A 4 14.24 -64.04 -24.55
CA PHE A 4 14.40 -62.69 -23.95
C PHE A 4 15.55 -61.81 -24.50
N LEU A 5 15.34 -60.87 -25.44
CA LEU A 5 14.48 -59.67 -25.45
C LEU A 5 14.39 -58.94 -24.10
N GLN A 6 14.67 -57.62 -24.14
CA GLN A 6 14.66 -56.62 -23.06
C GLN A 6 16.03 -56.55 -22.36
N GLN A 7 16.84 -55.51 -22.57
CA GLN A 7 16.63 -54.20 -21.95
C GLN A 7 17.18 -53.06 -22.84
N LEU A 8 16.30 -52.42 -23.61
CA LEU A 8 16.42 -51.02 -23.96
C LEU A 8 15.36 -50.31 -23.11
N LEU A 9 15.74 -49.54 -22.10
CA LEU A 9 14.84 -48.58 -21.45
C LEU A 9 15.66 -47.56 -20.64
N GLY A 10 15.95 -46.44 -21.32
CA GLY A 10 15.72 -45.10 -20.79
C GLY A 10 16.51 -44.67 -19.57
N ALA A 11 17.70 -44.11 -19.79
CA ALA A 11 18.20 -43.05 -18.92
C ALA A 11 17.31 -41.81 -19.12
N ALA A 12 16.18 -41.74 -18.42
CA ALA A 12 15.36 -40.55 -18.35
C ALA A 12 16.11 -39.48 -17.54
N ALA A 13 16.68 -38.51 -18.25
CA ALA A 13 17.27 -37.32 -17.65
C ALA A 13 16.21 -36.60 -16.79
N LEU A 14 16.38 -36.62 -15.48
CA LEU A 14 15.63 -35.79 -14.54
C LEU A 14 16.11 -34.34 -14.73
N ALA A 15 15.51 -33.63 -15.69
CA ALA A 15 15.62 -32.18 -15.75
C ALA A 15 14.79 -31.60 -14.59
N CYS A 16 15.43 -31.38 -13.45
CA CYS A 16 14.90 -30.53 -12.40
C CYS A 16 14.78 -29.11 -12.96
N LEU A 17 13.59 -28.77 -13.45
CA LEU A 17 13.19 -27.38 -13.68
C LEU A 17 13.13 -26.69 -12.31
N ALA A 18 14.23 -26.05 -11.91
CA ALA A 18 14.21 -25.04 -10.87
C ALA A 18 13.37 -23.87 -11.40
N GLN A 19 12.07 -23.90 -11.15
CA GLN A 19 11.20 -22.76 -11.32
C GLN A 19 11.71 -21.69 -10.34
N ALA A 20 12.44 -20.69 -10.84
CA ALA A 20 12.84 -19.55 -10.02
C ALA A 20 11.56 -18.93 -9.45
N ALA A 21 11.36 -19.07 -8.14
CA ALA A 21 10.26 -18.41 -7.46
C ALA A 21 10.46 -16.90 -7.64
N VAL A 22 9.57 -16.27 -8.41
CA VAL A 22 9.55 -14.81 -8.53
C VAL A 22 9.30 -14.26 -7.14
N ALA A 23 10.29 -13.58 -6.57
CA ALA A 23 10.17 -12.97 -5.26
C ALA A 23 8.99 -11.98 -5.26
N ALA A 24 8.19 -11.99 -4.20
CA ALA A 24 7.10 -11.03 -4.06
C ALA A 24 7.67 -9.59 -3.99
N PRO A 25 6.99 -8.58 -4.57
CA PRO A 25 7.47 -7.20 -4.51
C PRO A 25 7.65 -6.73 -3.06
N SER A 26 8.69 -5.93 -2.83
CA SER A 26 9.01 -5.35 -1.53
C SER A 26 8.59 -3.89 -1.45
N TYR A 27 8.37 -3.41 -0.22
CA TYR A 27 8.21 -1.99 0.05
C TYR A 27 9.54 -1.25 -0.12
N VAL A 28 9.48 0.00 -0.56
CA VAL A 28 10.67 0.83 -0.85
C VAL A 28 10.62 2.21 -0.20
N GLY A 29 9.49 2.57 0.39
CA GLY A 29 9.30 3.80 1.14
C GLY A 29 8.92 5.02 0.29
N VAL A 30 8.38 6.02 0.97
CA VAL A 30 7.77 7.21 0.37
C VAL A 30 8.75 7.98 -0.52
N LYS A 31 10.03 8.07 -0.09
CA LYS A 31 11.03 8.87 -0.80
C LYS A 31 11.29 8.37 -2.22
N VAL A 32 11.06 7.08 -2.52
CA VAL A 32 11.22 6.56 -3.88
C VAL A 32 10.11 7.09 -4.78
N CYS A 33 8.87 7.12 -4.29
CA CYS A 33 7.71 7.60 -5.04
C CYS A 33 7.79 9.12 -5.28
N THR A 34 8.19 9.89 -4.27
CA THR A 34 8.19 11.36 -4.34
C THR A 34 9.32 11.94 -5.19
N LYS A 35 10.26 11.12 -5.69
CA LYS A 35 11.24 11.55 -6.71
C LYS A 35 10.58 11.88 -8.05
N CYS A 36 9.46 11.21 -8.36
CA CYS A 36 8.71 11.43 -9.61
C CYS A 36 7.30 12.00 -9.36
N HIS A 37 6.81 11.92 -8.12
CA HIS A 37 5.49 12.43 -7.70
C HIS A 37 5.63 13.39 -6.51
N ASP A 38 6.45 14.42 -6.70
CA ASP A 38 6.75 15.46 -5.71
C ASP A 38 5.49 16.20 -5.23
N LEU A 39 4.62 16.67 -6.13
CA LEU A 39 3.39 17.40 -5.80
C LEU A 39 2.43 16.55 -4.94
N HIS A 40 2.29 15.27 -5.29
CA HIS A 40 1.51 14.33 -4.50
C HIS A 40 2.16 14.09 -3.14
N GLY A 41 3.49 14.01 -3.10
CA GLY A 41 4.28 13.89 -1.88
C GLY A 41 4.14 15.07 -0.93
N GLU A 42 4.17 16.30 -1.46
CA GLU A 42 3.99 17.53 -0.71
C GLU A 42 2.59 17.60 -0.09
N SER A 43 1.56 17.35 -0.91
CA SER A 43 0.18 17.31 -0.42
C SER A 43 -0.04 16.19 0.61
N TRP A 44 0.48 14.98 0.35
CA TRP A 44 0.43 13.86 1.29
C TRP A 44 1.08 14.20 2.63
N ALA A 45 2.21 14.91 2.62
CA ALA A 45 2.93 15.27 3.84
C ALA A 45 2.08 16.08 4.84
N GLY A 46 1.06 16.81 4.36
CA GLY A 46 0.11 17.53 5.20
C GLY A 46 -0.93 16.66 5.92
N THR A 47 -1.16 15.43 5.46
CA THR A 47 -2.27 14.57 5.90
C THR A 47 -2.07 13.96 7.29
N SER A 48 -3.13 13.36 7.85
CA SER A 48 -3.00 12.55 9.09
C SER A 48 -2.22 11.26 8.85
N HIS A 49 -2.27 10.71 7.64
CA HIS A 49 -1.57 9.47 7.26
C HIS A 49 -0.05 9.63 7.27
N SER A 50 0.47 10.77 6.78
CA SER A 50 1.90 11.06 6.84
C SER A 50 2.43 11.21 8.27
N LYS A 51 1.55 11.58 9.20
CA LYS A 51 1.82 11.81 10.63
C LYS A 51 1.32 10.67 11.51
N ALA A 52 0.88 9.55 10.92
CA ALA A 52 0.20 8.49 11.67
C ALA A 52 1.05 7.95 12.83
N PHE A 53 2.36 7.79 12.63
CA PHE A 53 3.25 7.28 13.68
C PHE A 53 3.37 8.22 14.88
N GLU A 54 3.18 9.54 14.69
CA GLU A 54 3.23 10.52 15.77
C GLU A 54 2.15 10.28 16.82
N SER A 55 0.96 9.79 16.42
CA SER A 55 -0.12 9.53 17.39
C SER A 55 0.20 8.39 18.36
N LEU A 56 1.22 7.57 18.06
CA LEU A 56 1.65 6.48 18.93
C LEU A 56 2.55 6.96 20.08
N LYS A 57 3.18 8.13 19.96
CA LYS A 57 4.09 8.66 20.98
C LYS A 57 3.36 8.93 22.29
N ALA A 58 4.09 8.88 23.40
CA ALA A 58 3.57 9.28 24.70
C ALA A 58 3.01 10.71 24.65
N ASN A 59 1.91 10.94 25.37
CA ASN A 59 1.23 12.23 25.56
C ASN A 59 0.63 12.89 24.31
N THR A 60 0.74 12.29 23.12
CA THR A 60 0.01 12.76 21.92
C THR A 60 -1.41 12.20 21.89
N LYS A 61 -2.38 12.98 21.39
CA LYS A 61 -3.79 12.53 21.23
C LYS A 61 -4.38 11.98 22.53
N ALA A 62 -4.07 12.64 23.65
CA ALA A 62 -4.37 12.14 24.99
C ALA A 62 -5.87 11.93 25.23
N ASP A 63 -6.71 12.85 24.76
CA ASP A 63 -8.17 12.75 24.92
C ASP A 63 -8.75 11.60 24.11
N GLU A 64 -8.30 11.42 22.86
CA GLU A 64 -8.73 10.28 22.04
C GLU A 64 -8.27 8.95 22.65
N LYS A 65 -7.03 8.87 23.15
CA LYS A 65 -6.51 7.69 23.84
C LYS A 65 -7.34 7.35 25.07
N LYS A 66 -7.63 8.33 25.94
CA LYS A 66 -8.48 8.14 27.13
C LYS A 66 -9.88 7.65 26.76
N LYS A 67 -10.52 8.24 25.74
CA LYS A 67 -11.83 7.80 25.23
C LYS A 67 -11.80 6.34 24.76
N ALA A 68 -10.71 5.94 24.11
CA ALA A 68 -10.48 4.57 23.68
C ALA A 68 -9.94 3.64 24.78
N LYS A 69 -9.92 4.09 26.06
CA LYS A 69 -9.39 3.35 27.22
C LYS A 69 -7.91 2.94 27.09
N LEU A 70 -7.14 3.74 26.37
CA LEU A 70 -5.69 3.62 26.25
C LEU A 70 -5.00 4.56 27.25
N ASP A 71 -3.83 4.16 27.74
CA ASP A 71 -2.96 5.02 28.53
C ASP A 71 -2.37 6.13 27.64
N PRO A 72 -2.67 7.42 27.89
CA PRO A 72 -2.11 8.53 27.12
C PRO A 72 -0.60 8.72 27.33
N ALA A 73 -0.05 8.33 28.48
CA ALA A 73 1.37 8.50 28.82
C ALA A 73 2.25 7.36 28.28
N LYS A 74 1.64 6.22 27.90
CA LYS A 74 2.37 5.11 27.26
C LYS A 74 2.85 5.49 25.86
N ASP A 75 4.09 5.10 25.57
CA ASP A 75 4.65 5.13 24.22
C ASP A 75 4.31 3.81 23.49
N TYR A 76 3.50 3.91 22.42
CA TYR A 76 3.08 2.78 21.59
C TYR A 76 3.93 2.62 20.33
N THR A 77 4.99 3.42 20.14
CA THR A 77 5.82 3.39 18.91
C THR A 77 6.57 2.07 18.70
N LYS A 78 6.72 1.26 19.76
CA LYS A 78 7.32 -0.09 19.71
C LYS A 78 6.28 -1.20 19.91
N ASP A 79 5.00 -0.86 19.95
CA ASP A 79 3.93 -1.81 20.19
C ASP A 79 3.48 -2.46 18.86
N LYS A 80 3.74 -3.77 18.72
CA LYS A 80 3.37 -4.54 17.52
C LYS A 80 1.86 -4.49 17.23
N ASP A 81 1.04 -4.25 18.26
CA ASP A 81 -0.41 -4.20 18.14
C ASP A 81 -0.89 -2.84 17.58
N CYS A 82 0.00 -1.85 17.49
CA CYS A 82 -0.32 -0.50 17.00
C CYS A 82 0.38 -0.16 15.68
N VAL A 83 1.66 -0.52 15.54
CA VAL A 83 2.48 -0.08 14.39
C VAL A 83 1.98 -0.63 13.05
N GLY A 84 1.21 -1.73 13.05
CA GLY A 84 0.65 -2.33 11.84
C GLY A 84 -0.21 -1.40 10.99
N CYS A 85 -0.98 -0.50 11.64
CA CYS A 85 -1.83 0.48 10.95
C CYS A 85 -1.23 1.90 10.89
N HIS A 86 -0.12 2.14 11.59
CA HIS A 86 0.53 3.46 11.70
C HIS A 86 1.88 3.55 10.98
N SER A 87 2.23 2.49 10.23
CA SER A 87 3.45 2.39 9.43
C SER A 87 3.15 1.76 8.07
N THR A 88 4.14 1.76 7.18
CA THR A 88 4.01 1.20 5.83
C THR A 88 4.60 -0.21 5.79
N GLY A 89 3.78 -1.18 5.42
CA GLY A 89 4.23 -2.55 5.15
C GLY A 89 4.73 -3.32 6.37
N PHE A 90 4.20 -3.06 7.58
CA PHE A 90 4.67 -3.73 8.79
C PHE A 90 4.74 -5.26 8.65
N GLY A 91 5.92 -5.83 8.94
CA GLY A 91 6.15 -7.28 8.84
C GLY A 91 6.15 -7.84 7.43
N LYS A 92 6.24 -6.99 6.39
CA LYS A 92 6.38 -7.39 4.98
C LYS A 92 7.78 -7.09 4.45
N PRO A 93 8.22 -7.75 3.35
CA PRO A 93 9.54 -7.49 2.76
C PRO A 93 9.75 -6.00 2.46
N GLY A 94 10.85 -5.42 2.94
CA GLY A 94 11.18 -3.99 2.78
C GLY A 94 10.29 -3.02 3.58
N GLY A 95 9.31 -3.52 4.33
CA GLY A 95 8.39 -2.68 5.10
C GLY A 95 8.90 -2.32 6.49
N TYR A 96 8.08 -1.60 7.27
CA TYR A 96 8.44 -1.20 8.62
C TYR A 96 8.69 -2.43 9.51
N ALA A 97 9.70 -2.33 10.36
CA ALA A 97 10.03 -3.31 11.38
C ALA A 97 10.23 -2.60 12.72
N LEU A 98 9.92 -3.27 13.83
CA LEU A 98 10.15 -2.71 15.15
C LEU A 98 11.63 -2.36 15.36
N GLY A 99 11.89 -1.24 16.00
CA GLY A 99 13.25 -0.73 16.24
C GLY A 99 13.86 0.02 15.05
N LYS A 100 13.24 -0.02 13.87
CA LYS A 100 13.64 0.82 12.73
C LYS A 100 13.26 2.26 12.99
N ASP A 101 14.14 3.19 12.60
CA ASP A 101 13.85 4.62 12.64
C ASP A 101 12.61 4.92 11.76
N PRO A 102 11.49 5.38 12.35
CA PRO A 102 10.28 5.72 11.61
C PRO A 102 10.52 6.84 10.59
N GLY A 103 11.42 7.78 10.88
CA GLY A 103 11.77 8.93 10.06
C GLY A 103 12.98 8.71 9.14
N GLY A 104 13.52 7.49 9.10
CA GLY A 104 14.75 7.17 8.38
C GLY A 104 14.66 7.34 6.85
N PRO A 105 15.68 6.91 6.09
CA PRO A 105 15.79 7.16 4.65
C PRO A 105 14.55 6.76 3.82
N GLU A 106 13.85 5.70 4.21
CA GLU A 106 12.65 5.20 3.53
C GLU A 106 11.34 5.81 4.07
N LYS A 107 11.38 6.48 5.24
CA LYS A 107 10.24 7.09 5.93
C LYS A 107 9.03 6.15 6.12
N LEU A 108 9.30 4.92 6.55
CA LEU A 108 8.28 3.86 6.71
C LEU A 108 7.40 4.04 7.96
N GLY A 109 7.76 4.91 8.89
CA GLY A 109 6.92 5.29 10.04
C GLY A 109 5.82 6.27 9.65
N SER A 110 4.98 5.87 8.70
CA SER A 110 3.82 6.61 8.25
C SER A 110 2.89 5.67 7.49
N VAL A 111 1.63 6.06 7.30
CA VAL A 111 0.76 5.44 6.28
C VAL A 111 1.12 6.10 4.94
N GLY A 112 2.14 5.55 4.30
CA GLY A 112 2.78 6.07 3.09
C GLY A 112 2.08 5.66 1.80
N CYS A 113 2.69 6.04 0.68
CA CYS A 113 2.17 5.77 -0.67
C CYS A 113 1.77 4.30 -0.85
N GLU A 114 2.66 3.40 -0.42
CA GLU A 114 2.55 1.96 -0.62
C GLU A 114 1.51 1.28 0.30
N ALA A 115 1.04 1.97 1.35
CA ALA A 115 -0.06 1.46 2.17
C ALA A 115 -1.39 1.46 1.38
N CYS A 116 -1.53 2.37 0.41
CA CYS A 116 -2.68 2.45 -0.49
C CYS A 116 -2.38 1.89 -1.88
N HIS A 117 -1.19 2.14 -2.43
CA HIS A 117 -0.80 1.78 -3.80
C HIS A 117 -0.03 0.46 -3.93
N GLY A 118 0.24 -0.24 -2.83
CA GLY A 118 0.95 -1.52 -2.83
C GLY A 118 2.48 -1.38 -2.85
N PRO A 119 3.22 -2.48 -2.66
CA PRO A 119 4.70 -2.50 -2.62
C PRO A 119 5.31 -2.10 -3.97
N GLY A 120 6.20 -1.11 -3.94
CA GLY A 120 6.66 -0.38 -5.12
C GLY A 120 7.95 -0.87 -5.77
N SER A 121 8.59 -1.95 -5.29
CA SER A 121 9.87 -2.41 -5.84
C SER A 121 9.83 -2.65 -7.35
N ASP A 122 8.72 -3.21 -7.84
CA ASP A 122 8.65 -3.74 -9.20
C ASP A 122 7.91 -2.80 -10.14
N TYR A 123 6.74 -2.28 -9.73
CA TYR A 123 5.94 -1.43 -10.62
C TYR A 123 6.55 -0.06 -10.87
N ARG A 124 7.42 0.46 -9.98
CA ARG A 124 8.03 1.78 -10.15
C ARG A 124 8.86 1.88 -11.44
N GLU A 125 9.53 0.80 -11.82
CA GLU A 125 10.35 0.75 -13.04
C GLU A 125 9.47 0.82 -14.29
N GLU A 126 8.26 0.24 -14.22
CA GLU A 126 7.28 0.34 -15.29
C GLU A 126 6.69 1.74 -15.42
N HIS A 127 6.63 2.54 -14.34
CA HIS A 127 6.18 3.93 -14.43
C HIS A 127 7.15 4.76 -15.29
N GLY A 128 8.45 4.67 -15.02
CA GLY A 128 9.45 5.35 -15.83
C GLY A 128 9.49 4.85 -17.28
N THR A 129 9.30 3.55 -17.49
CA THR A 129 9.23 2.95 -18.84
C THR A 129 7.98 3.42 -19.61
N ALA A 130 6.82 3.42 -18.95
CA ALA A 130 5.56 3.84 -19.56
C ALA A 130 5.53 5.34 -19.87
N GLU A 131 6.12 6.18 -19.02
CA GLU A 131 6.30 7.60 -19.32
C GLU A 131 7.16 7.81 -20.57
N LYS A 132 8.34 7.19 -20.63
CA LYS A 132 9.21 7.28 -21.81
C LYS A 132 8.50 6.81 -23.08
N LYS A 133 7.72 5.72 -22.98
CA LYS A 133 6.93 5.19 -24.09
C LYS A 133 5.88 6.19 -24.56
N LEU A 134 5.14 6.80 -23.62
CA LEU A 134 4.15 7.83 -23.93
C LEU A 134 4.81 9.03 -24.63
N LEU A 135 5.92 9.53 -24.08
CA LEU A 135 6.61 10.72 -24.63
C LEU A 135 7.21 10.45 -26.02
N ARG A 136 7.77 9.27 -26.26
CA ARG A 136 8.45 8.95 -27.53
C ARG A 136 7.52 8.51 -28.64
N SER A 137 6.43 7.82 -28.30
CA SER A 137 5.59 7.13 -29.28
C SER A 137 4.09 7.40 -29.13
N GLN A 138 3.69 8.25 -28.18
CA GLN A 138 2.29 8.55 -27.86
C GLN A 138 1.47 7.29 -27.50
N GLN A 139 2.13 6.24 -27.02
CA GLN A 139 1.49 4.98 -26.66
C GLN A 139 1.40 4.79 -25.14
N SER A 140 0.18 4.58 -24.66
CA SER A 140 -0.06 4.15 -23.27
C SER A 140 0.23 2.67 -23.05
N THR A 141 0.64 2.34 -21.82
CA THR A 141 0.88 0.97 -21.34
C THR A 141 -0.39 0.39 -20.67
N PRO A 142 -0.69 -0.91 -20.81
CA PRO A 142 -1.81 -1.53 -20.08
C PRO A 142 -1.62 -1.52 -18.56
N ARG A 143 -2.62 -1.08 -17.77
CA ARG A 143 -2.57 -1.09 -16.29
C ARG A 143 -2.39 -2.49 -15.70
N LYS A 144 -2.89 -3.53 -16.38
CA LYS A 144 -2.69 -4.92 -15.98
C LYS A 144 -1.20 -5.27 -15.75
N LEU A 145 -0.27 -4.61 -16.46
CA LEU A 145 1.17 -4.79 -16.26
C LEU A 145 1.60 -4.40 -14.84
N ILE A 146 1.29 -3.17 -14.43
CA ILE A 146 1.64 -2.65 -13.10
C ILE A 146 0.82 -3.31 -11.99
N ALA A 147 -0.42 -3.71 -12.26
CA ALA A 147 -1.21 -4.52 -11.33
C ALA A 147 -0.56 -5.90 -11.08
N GLY A 148 -0.05 -6.56 -12.13
CA GLY A 148 0.69 -7.81 -12.02
C GLY A 148 2.03 -7.68 -11.30
N LYS A 149 2.54 -6.46 -11.13
CA LYS A 149 3.77 -6.11 -10.41
C LYS A 149 3.52 -5.52 -9.02
N GLY A 150 2.32 -5.74 -8.47
CA GLY A 150 2.00 -5.38 -7.09
C GLY A 150 1.36 -4.01 -6.89
N GLN A 151 1.15 -3.21 -7.94
CA GLN A 151 0.41 -1.96 -7.77
C GLN A 151 -1.05 -2.24 -7.43
N ASN A 152 -1.50 -1.68 -6.31
CA ASN A 152 -2.86 -1.84 -5.85
C ASN A 152 -3.83 -0.89 -6.56
N PHE A 153 -4.97 -1.44 -6.98
CA PHE A 153 -6.11 -0.70 -7.54
C PHE A 153 -7.42 -0.96 -6.75
N ASP A 154 -7.36 -1.81 -5.73
CA ASP A 154 -8.46 -2.06 -4.78
C ASP A 154 -8.24 -1.23 -3.51
N TYR A 155 -8.51 0.07 -3.62
CA TYR A 155 -8.32 0.99 -2.50
C TYR A 155 -9.33 0.78 -1.37
N GLU A 156 -10.54 0.31 -1.68
CA GLU A 156 -11.55 0.03 -0.67
C GLU A 156 -11.07 -1.03 0.31
N LYS A 157 -10.51 -2.13 -0.21
CA LYS A 157 -9.87 -3.16 0.61
C LYS A 157 -8.65 -2.65 1.35
N ALA A 158 -7.80 -1.84 0.70
CA ALA A 158 -6.62 -1.28 1.36
C ALA A 158 -6.98 -0.41 2.57
N CYS A 159 -7.98 0.46 2.44
CA CYS A 159 -8.48 1.28 3.56
C CYS A 159 -9.13 0.42 4.65
N ALA A 160 -9.93 -0.57 4.26
CA ALA A 160 -10.67 -1.42 5.19
C ALA A 160 -9.74 -2.19 6.14
N ASN A 161 -8.56 -2.62 5.67
CA ASN A 161 -7.58 -3.34 6.49
C ASN A 161 -7.14 -2.59 7.77
N CYS A 162 -7.30 -1.26 7.81
CA CYS A 162 -7.02 -0.45 9.00
C CYS A 162 -8.30 0.12 9.61
N HIS A 163 -9.13 0.79 8.80
CA HIS A 163 -10.29 1.54 9.29
C HIS A 163 -11.50 0.67 9.66
N LEU A 164 -11.56 -0.55 9.14
CA LEU A 164 -12.62 -1.52 9.42
C LEU A 164 -12.07 -2.76 10.14
N ASN A 165 -10.84 -2.75 10.64
CA ASN A 165 -10.29 -3.89 11.37
C ASN A 165 -10.61 -3.82 12.87
N PHE A 166 -11.86 -4.08 13.24
CA PHE A 166 -12.31 -4.15 14.63
C PHE A 166 -13.36 -5.26 14.83
N GLN A 167 -13.55 -5.68 16.08
CA GLN A 167 -14.52 -6.72 16.42
C GLN A 167 -15.95 -6.27 16.10
N GLY A 168 -16.71 -7.11 15.36
CA GLY A 168 -18.07 -6.78 14.92
C GLY A 168 -18.13 -5.84 13.70
N SER A 169 -16.99 -5.55 13.07
CA SER A 169 -16.94 -4.79 11.82
C SER A 169 -17.60 -5.52 10.64
N PRO A 170 -18.12 -4.79 9.64
CA PRO A 170 -18.55 -5.39 8.36
C PRO A 170 -17.43 -6.02 7.54
N LEU A 171 -16.15 -5.76 7.85
CA LEU A 171 -15.01 -6.36 7.15
C LEU A 171 -14.92 -7.86 7.42
N LYS A 172 -15.19 -8.67 6.39
CA LYS A 172 -14.94 -10.11 6.42
C LYS A 172 -13.46 -10.39 6.64
N GLY A 173 -13.12 -11.12 7.69
CA GLY A 173 -11.75 -11.47 8.03
C GLY A 173 -11.00 -10.43 8.86
N ALA A 174 -11.71 -9.44 9.45
CA ALA A 174 -11.14 -8.61 10.51
C ALA A 174 -10.55 -9.50 11.61
N ARG A 175 -9.33 -9.19 12.06
CA ARG A 175 -8.60 -9.98 13.06
C ARG A 175 -7.71 -9.11 13.93
N ALA A 176 -7.40 -9.60 15.12
CA ALA A 176 -6.46 -8.93 16.01
C ALA A 176 -5.07 -8.79 15.36
N PRO A 177 -4.31 -7.71 15.68
CA PRO A 177 -4.70 -6.61 16.57
C PRO A 177 -5.74 -5.68 15.93
N PHE A 178 -6.78 -5.35 16.69
CA PHE A 178 -7.88 -4.51 16.22
C PHE A 178 -7.61 -3.03 16.45
N THR A 179 -8.16 -2.15 15.61
CA THR A 179 -8.17 -0.71 15.91
C THR A 179 -9.00 -0.46 17.18
N PRO A 180 -8.48 0.30 18.17
CA PRO A 180 -9.25 0.69 19.34
C PRO A 180 -10.21 1.85 19.04
N PHE A 181 -10.04 2.54 17.91
CA PHE A 181 -10.84 3.68 17.51
C PHE A 181 -12.00 3.24 16.62
N THR A 182 -13.13 2.91 17.25
CA THR A 182 -14.33 2.36 16.59
C THR A 182 -15.53 3.30 16.73
N PRO A 183 -16.61 3.10 15.94
CA PRO A 183 -17.84 3.89 16.08
C PRO A 183 -18.50 3.81 17.48
N ALA A 184 -18.20 2.75 18.24
CA ALA A 184 -18.68 2.60 19.62
C ALA A 184 -17.92 3.51 20.61
N VAL A 185 -16.69 3.90 20.29
CA VAL A 185 -15.90 4.88 21.07
C VAL A 185 -16.34 6.30 20.75
N ASP A 186 -16.50 6.61 19.47
CA ASP A 186 -16.96 7.91 18.99
C ASP A 186 -17.48 7.74 17.55
N ALA A 187 -18.66 8.30 17.24
CA ALA A 187 -19.30 8.18 15.94
C ALA A 187 -18.41 8.71 14.79
N LYS A 188 -17.47 9.62 15.08
CA LYS A 188 -16.51 10.15 14.09
C LYS A 188 -15.59 9.08 13.49
N TYR A 189 -15.44 7.91 14.15
CA TYR A 189 -14.65 6.79 13.65
C TYR A 189 -15.42 5.89 12.67
N LYS A 190 -16.69 6.20 12.38
CA LYS A 190 -17.42 5.53 11.30
C LYS A 190 -16.71 5.74 9.98
N PHE A 191 -16.32 4.64 9.33
CA PHE A 191 -15.66 4.65 8.04
C PHE A 191 -16.62 4.20 6.93
N GLU A 192 -16.77 5.04 5.92
CA GLU A 192 -17.48 4.74 4.68
C GLU A 192 -16.55 5.13 3.53
N PHE A 193 -16.10 4.15 2.74
CA PHE A 193 -15.03 4.35 1.75
C PHE A 193 -15.31 5.53 0.82
N ASP A 194 -16.49 5.55 0.18
CA ASP A 194 -16.87 6.60 -0.76
C ASP A 194 -16.86 8.00 -0.15
N LYS A 195 -17.24 8.15 1.13
CA LYS A 195 -17.18 9.45 1.79
C LYS A 195 -15.74 9.80 2.16
N ALA A 196 -14.99 8.86 2.73
CA ALA A 196 -13.64 9.08 3.22
C ALA A 196 -12.67 9.54 2.12
N VAL A 197 -12.74 8.92 0.94
CA VAL A 197 -11.84 9.26 -0.19
C VAL A 197 -12.12 10.63 -0.81
N ARG A 198 -13.27 11.25 -0.51
CA ARG A 198 -13.65 12.60 -0.98
C ARG A 198 -13.36 13.70 0.04
N THR A 199 -12.55 13.40 1.05
CA THR A 199 -12.09 14.35 2.07
C THR A 199 -10.63 14.76 1.83
N LYS A 200 -10.11 15.68 2.67
CA LYS A 200 -8.69 16.06 2.69
C LYS A 200 -7.76 15.01 3.34
N ALA A 201 -8.24 13.78 3.56
CA ALA A 201 -7.45 12.69 4.14
C ALA A 201 -6.46 12.06 3.16
N LEU A 202 -6.71 12.23 1.85
CA LEU A 202 -5.82 11.82 0.77
C LEU A 202 -4.97 13.00 0.31
N HIS A 203 -3.97 12.73 -0.52
CA HIS A 203 -3.26 13.79 -1.21
C HIS A 203 -4.14 14.42 -2.30
N GLU A 204 -3.77 15.62 -2.71
CA GLU A 204 -4.32 16.31 -3.87
C GLU A 204 -4.19 15.45 -5.13
N HIS A 205 -5.17 15.54 -6.02
CA HIS A 205 -5.16 14.80 -7.28
C HIS A 205 -4.74 15.72 -8.41
N TYR A 206 -3.78 15.26 -9.20
CA TYR A 206 -3.30 15.96 -10.38
C TYR A 206 -3.70 15.23 -11.67
N LYS A 207 -3.85 15.98 -12.76
CA LYS A 207 -4.21 15.46 -14.07
C LYS A 207 -3.11 14.51 -14.57
N LEU A 208 -3.50 13.29 -14.89
CA LEU A 208 -2.58 12.27 -15.38
C LEU A 208 -2.44 12.36 -16.89
N LYS A 209 -1.19 12.30 -17.38
CA LYS A 209 -0.86 12.35 -18.83
C LYS A 209 -1.29 11.13 -19.64
N GLY A 210 -1.83 10.09 -18.99
CA GLY A 210 -2.33 8.90 -19.68
C GLY A 210 -1.28 7.83 -20.00
N SER A 211 -0.17 7.77 -19.26
CA SER A 211 0.88 6.73 -19.43
C SER A 211 0.34 5.31 -19.28
N PHE A 212 -0.78 5.14 -18.57
CA PHE A 212 -1.45 3.85 -18.39
C PHE A 212 -2.92 3.87 -18.80
N LYS A 213 -3.40 2.79 -19.43
CA LYS A 213 -4.80 2.59 -19.87
C LYS A 213 -5.35 1.20 -19.55
N GLY A 214 -6.65 1.02 -19.67
CA GLY A 214 -7.35 -0.26 -19.45
C GLY A 214 -7.46 -0.67 -17.98
N GLU A 215 -8.05 -1.85 -17.76
CA GLU A 215 -8.27 -2.43 -16.43
C GLU A 215 -6.95 -2.86 -15.74
N PRO A 216 -6.92 -2.89 -14.39
CA PRO A 216 -8.00 -2.51 -13.46
C PRO A 216 -8.19 -0.98 -13.32
N ILE A 217 -9.45 -0.52 -13.23
CA ILE A 217 -9.81 0.89 -13.04
C ILE A 217 -10.51 1.10 -11.68
N PRO A 218 -9.91 1.88 -10.76
CA PRO A 218 -10.59 2.27 -9.52
C PRO A 218 -11.89 3.04 -9.82
N LYS A 219 -12.99 2.70 -9.14
CA LYS A 219 -14.31 3.31 -9.36
C LYS A 219 -14.30 4.85 -9.32
N VAL A 220 -13.51 5.41 -8.41
CA VAL A 220 -13.39 6.87 -8.20
C VAL A 220 -12.49 7.57 -9.22
N ARG A 221 -11.78 6.83 -10.09
CA ARG A 221 -10.74 7.40 -10.97
C ARG A 221 -11.29 8.45 -11.91
N ALA A 222 -12.41 8.17 -12.59
CA ALA A 222 -12.97 9.06 -13.60
C ALA A 222 -13.41 10.40 -12.98
N GLU A 223 -14.08 10.32 -11.82
CA GLU A 223 -14.46 11.49 -11.03
C GLU A 223 -13.24 12.31 -10.60
N PHE A 224 -12.25 11.67 -9.97
CA PHE A 224 -11.08 12.37 -9.46
C PHE A 224 -10.25 13.00 -10.57
N GLN A 225 -10.15 12.35 -11.73
CA GLN A 225 -9.47 12.93 -12.89
C GLN A 225 -10.29 14.04 -13.56
N LYS A 226 -11.61 14.13 -13.39
CA LYS A 226 -12.41 15.25 -13.88
C LYS A 226 -12.06 16.54 -13.12
N THR A 227 -11.93 16.46 -11.81
CA THR A 227 -11.70 17.62 -10.91
C THR A 227 -10.25 17.80 -10.47
N ALA A 228 -9.33 16.94 -10.91
CA ALA A 228 -7.92 17.05 -10.59
C ALA A 228 -7.31 18.39 -11.03
N LYS A 229 -6.31 18.87 -10.30
CA LYS A 229 -5.54 20.07 -10.67
C LYS A 229 -4.59 19.78 -11.82
N ASP A 230 -4.29 20.78 -12.63
CA ASP A 230 -3.21 20.68 -13.59
C ASP A 230 -1.86 20.59 -12.87
N ILE A 231 -0.91 19.92 -13.51
CA ILE A 231 0.49 19.89 -13.04
C ILE A 231 1.13 21.19 -13.52
N PRO A 232 1.67 22.04 -12.62
CA PRO A 232 2.40 23.24 -13.02
C PRO A 232 3.53 22.91 -14.01
N GLU A 233 3.72 23.78 -15.00
CA GLU A 233 4.81 23.68 -15.98
C GLU A 233 6.18 23.97 -15.35
#